data_AF-A0A8H5A0B2-F1
#
_entry.id   AF-A0A8H5A0B2-F1
#
_cell.length_a   1.000
_cell.length_b   1.000
_cell.length_c   1.000
_cell.angle_alpha   90.00
_cell.angle_beta   90.00
_cell.angle_gamma   90.00
#
_symmetry.space_group_name_H-M   'P 1'
#
loop_
_entity.id
_entity.type
_entity.pdbx_description
1 polymer ?
#
loop_
_entity_poly.entity_id
_entity_poly.type
_entity_poly.pdbx_seq_one_letter_code
_entity_poly.pdbx_strand_id
1 'polypeptide(L)'
;MADFRQWALEFVLADNEGQQTAIAKKAANEIQTAATNTNPVARWVEAVQPWMPGGGNEAENETPDWTARAKALEFLSRTLDFLSNDILKPSQVKLLVSFFGAMFEVDHKAGIMPSASALSRIVAMKSFQRHMGHDIIQKVCSLKDDFPRQVSKTRLEIYELIRLLMTTPGVASDLQNTHGSSAGFMLDLVQLCRSERDPECLMMWFDILRLFMSEYTVSQDVLEEVYGVFKPYFPISLPRASQVAITPEELKLQLRKCFSANHLLADKVFPFLLGKLDQGDAVTVNVKLDILKTMQ
;
A
#
# COMPACT_ATOMS: atom_id res chain seq x y z
N MET A 1 -1.71 -17.25 -32.83
CA MET A 1 -2.47 -16.79 -31.64
C MET A 1 -1.43 -16.53 -30.56
N ALA A 2 -1.38 -15.35 -29.93
CA ALA A 2 -0.35 -15.08 -28.92
C ALA A 2 -0.42 -16.08 -27.78
N ASP A 3 0.74 -16.58 -27.36
CA ASP A 3 0.85 -17.58 -26.31
C ASP A 3 1.29 -16.92 -25.00
N PHE A 4 0.32 -16.29 -24.32
CA PHE A 4 0.57 -15.70 -23.00
C PHE A 4 1.10 -16.74 -22.00
N ARG A 5 0.77 -18.04 -22.15
CA ARG A 5 1.30 -19.10 -21.27
C ARG A 5 2.79 -19.31 -21.51
N GLN A 6 3.22 -19.35 -22.77
CA GLN A 6 4.64 -19.40 -23.11
C GLN A 6 5.38 -18.18 -22.53
N TRP A 7 4.84 -16.98 -22.68
CA TRP A 7 5.48 -15.77 -22.14
C TRP A 7 5.51 -15.73 -20.61
N ALA A 8 4.46 -16.20 -19.94
CA ALA A 8 4.47 -16.34 -18.49
C ALA A 8 5.57 -17.32 -18.03
N LEU A 9 5.72 -18.46 -18.70
CA LEU A 9 6.79 -19.42 -18.42
C LEU A 9 8.17 -18.81 -18.66
N GLU A 10 8.39 -18.16 -19.80
CA GLU A 10 9.64 -17.47 -20.13
C GLU A 10 9.96 -16.37 -19.10
N PHE A 11 8.95 -15.65 -18.60
CA PHE A 11 9.13 -14.61 -17.58
C PHE A 11 9.54 -15.20 -16.23
N VAL A 12 8.91 -16.30 -15.82
CA VAL A 12 9.23 -17.00 -14.56
C VAL A 12 10.65 -17.56 -14.59
N LEU A 13 11.06 -18.11 -15.74
CA LEU A 13 12.40 -18.67 -15.95
C LEU A 13 13.48 -17.61 -16.22
N ALA A 14 13.11 -16.35 -16.47
CA ALA A 14 14.07 -15.30 -16.74
C ALA A 14 14.94 -14.97 -15.50
N ASP A 15 16.24 -14.81 -15.74
CA ASP A 15 17.25 -14.55 -14.71
C ASP A 15 17.62 -13.06 -14.57
N ASN A 16 17.12 -12.20 -15.45
CA ASN A 16 17.40 -10.77 -15.41
C ASN A 16 16.18 -9.90 -15.75
N GLU A 17 16.18 -8.68 -15.21
CA GLU A 17 15.09 -7.73 -15.35
C GLU A 17 14.88 -7.26 -16.81
N GLY A 18 15.93 -7.26 -17.63
CA GLY A 18 15.86 -6.85 -19.03
C GLY A 18 14.98 -7.79 -19.85
N GLN A 19 15.16 -9.11 -19.66
CA GLN A 19 14.33 -10.14 -20.30
C GLN A 19 12.88 -10.07 -19.81
N GLN A 20 12.67 -9.98 -18.49
CA GLN A 20 11.34 -9.81 -17.90
C GLN A 20 10.62 -8.59 -18.46
N THR A 21 11.31 -7.46 -18.57
CA THR A 21 10.78 -6.22 -19.16
C THR A 21 10.39 -6.39 -20.64
N ALA A 22 11.24 -7.07 -21.43
CA ALA A 22 10.94 -7.32 -22.84
C ALA A 22 9.69 -8.20 -23.02
N ILE A 23 9.53 -9.22 -22.17
CA ILE A 23 8.37 -10.12 -22.17
C ILE A 23 7.11 -9.37 -21.75
N ALA A 24 7.17 -8.55 -20.69
CA ALA A 24 6.05 -7.73 -20.24
C ALA A 24 5.59 -6.73 -21.32
N LYS A 25 6.53 -6.08 -22.03
CA LYS A 25 6.21 -5.20 -23.18
C LYS A 25 5.53 -5.96 -24.31
N LYS A 26 5.96 -7.19 -24.60
CA LYS A 26 5.35 -8.05 -25.62
C LYS A 26 3.92 -8.42 -25.26
N ALA A 27 3.68 -8.80 -24.01
CA ALA A 27 2.35 -9.09 -23.49
C ALA A 27 1.43 -7.85 -23.53
N ALA A 28 1.95 -6.69 -23.14
CA ALA A 28 1.20 -5.43 -23.20
C ALA A 28 0.83 -5.05 -24.63
N ASN A 29 1.77 -5.16 -25.57
CA ASN A 29 1.49 -4.89 -26.98
C ASN A 29 0.38 -5.81 -27.51
N GLU A 30 0.42 -7.11 -27.21
CA GLU A 30 -0.65 -8.03 -27.61
C GLU A 30 -2.01 -7.62 -27.02
N ILE A 31 -2.07 -7.23 -25.75
CA ILE A 31 -3.33 -6.77 -25.12
C ILE A 31 -3.90 -5.55 -25.85
N GLN A 32 -3.04 -4.62 -26.26
CA GLN A 32 -3.44 -3.38 -26.93
C GLN A 32 -3.85 -3.58 -28.40
N THR A 33 -3.20 -4.50 -29.11
CA THR A 33 -3.42 -4.69 -30.56
C THR A 33 -4.39 -5.83 -30.89
N ALA A 34 -4.72 -6.70 -29.93
CA ALA A 34 -5.59 -7.83 -30.15
C ALA A 34 -7.02 -7.41 -30.54
N ALA A 35 -7.65 -8.23 -31.39
CA ALA A 35 -9.01 -7.99 -31.83
C ALA A 35 -10.00 -8.03 -30.65
N THR A 36 -11.04 -7.19 -30.70
CA THR A 36 -11.98 -7.01 -29.59
C THR A 36 -12.73 -8.27 -29.17
N ASN A 37 -12.82 -9.28 -30.04
CA ASN A 37 -13.49 -10.56 -29.80
C ASN A 37 -12.60 -11.65 -29.19
N THR A 38 -11.29 -11.42 -29.00
CA THR A 38 -10.36 -12.46 -28.54
C THR A 38 -10.05 -12.44 -27.04
N ASN A 39 -10.72 -11.57 -26.27
CA ASN A 39 -10.60 -11.43 -24.81
C ASN A 39 -9.14 -11.55 -24.29
N PRO A 40 -8.20 -10.72 -24.79
CA PRO A 40 -6.77 -10.88 -24.51
C PRO A 40 -6.45 -10.78 -23.00
N VAL A 41 -7.13 -9.90 -22.27
CA VAL A 41 -6.93 -9.72 -20.81
C VAL A 41 -7.26 -11.00 -20.02
N ALA A 42 -8.35 -11.70 -20.38
CA ALA A 42 -8.72 -12.94 -19.70
C ALA A 42 -7.67 -14.02 -19.94
N ARG A 43 -7.25 -14.20 -21.20
CA ARG A 43 -6.20 -15.18 -21.59
C ARG A 43 -4.85 -14.87 -20.93
N TRP A 44 -4.54 -13.59 -20.75
CA TRP A 44 -3.33 -13.13 -20.07
C TRP A 44 -3.36 -13.44 -18.57
N VAL A 45 -4.47 -13.18 -17.87
CA VAL A 45 -4.64 -13.57 -16.46
C VAL A 45 -4.68 -15.09 -16.30
N GLU A 46 -5.33 -15.81 -17.22
CA GLU A 46 -5.35 -17.28 -17.23
C GLU A 46 -3.96 -17.90 -17.44
N ALA A 47 -3.02 -17.16 -18.02
CA ALA A 47 -1.68 -17.67 -18.30
C ALA A 47 -0.89 -18.02 -17.04
N VAL A 48 -1.19 -17.37 -15.90
CA VAL A 48 -0.48 -17.60 -14.63
C VAL A 48 -1.19 -18.60 -13.72
N GLN A 49 -2.36 -19.13 -14.11
CA GLN A 49 -3.12 -20.10 -13.34
C GLN A 49 -2.32 -21.31 -12.84
N PRO A 50 -1.35 -21.87 -13.60
CA PRO A 50 -0.52 -22.98 -13.10
C PRO A 50 0.26 -22.67 -11.82
N TRP A 51 0.53 -21.40 -11.53
CA TRP A 51 1.25 -20.96 -10.33
C TRP A 51 0.33 -20.45 -9.23
N MET A 52 -0.98 -20.25 -9.48
CA MET A 52 -1.90 -19.70 -8.48
C MET A 52 -2.28 -20.75 -7.42
N PRO A 53 -2.68 -20.34 -6.20
CA PRO A 53 -3.18 -21.28 -5.20
C PRO A 53 -4.33 -22.14 -5.75
N GLY A 54 -4.25 -23.46 -5.61
CA GLY A 54 -5.23 -24.40 -6.19
C GLY A 54 -5.08 -24.65 -7.70
N GLY A 55 -4.04 -24.09 -8.34
CA GLY A 55 -3.62 -24.47 -9.69
C GLY A 55 -3.04 -25.89 -9.68
N GLY A 56 -3.48 -26.74 -10.61
CA GLY A 56 -3.27 -28.21 -10.58
C GLY A 56 -1.84 -28.76 -10.59
N ASN A 57 -0.81 -27.92 -10.40
CA ASN A 57 0.58 -28.34 -10.19
C ASN A 57 0.98 -28.48 -8.70
N GLU A 58 0.12 -28.07 -7.75
CA GLU A 58 0.36 -28.35 -6.33
C GLU A 58 -0.07 -29.78 -6.01
N ALA A 59 0.86 -30.74 -6.09
CA ALA A 59 0.65 -32.04 -5.47
C ALA A 59 0.39 -31.82 -3.96
N GLU A 60 -0.55 -32.56 -3.36
CA GLU A 60 -1.03 -32.36 -1.97
C GLU A 60 0.08 -32.36 -0.89
N ASN A 61 1.32 -32.75 -1.23
CA ASN A 61 2.47 -32.84 -0.32
C ASN A 61 3.71 -32.04 -0.75
N GLU A 62 3.66 -31.23 -1.82
CA GLU A 62 4.81 -30.40 -2.23
C GLU A 62 4.67 -28.96 -1.75
N THR A 63 5.75 -28.40 -1.19
CA THR A 63 5.79 -26.98 -0.82
C THR A 63 5.66 -26.13 -2.09
N PRO A 64 4.71 -25.18 -2.16
CA PRO A 64 4.56 -24.34 -3.34
C PRO A 64 5.83 -23.56 -3.64
N ASP A 65 6.19 -23.45 -4.93
CA ASP A 65 7.27 -22.56 -5.36
C ASP A 65 6.81 -21.10 -5.30
N TRP A 66 6.97 -20.50 -4.10
CA TRP A 66 6.62 -19.11 -3.84
C TRP A 66 7.41 -18.13 -4.72
N THR A 67 8.61 -18.50 -5.18
CA THR A 67 9.43 -17.65 -6.04
C THR A 67 8.84 -17.62 -7.44
N ALA A 68 8.52 -18.79 -8.01
CA ALA A 68 7.87 -18.87 -9.31
C ALA A 68 6.49 -18.20 -9.28
N ARG A 69 5.73 -18.37 -8.19
CA ARG A 69 4.44 -17.69 -7.98
C ARG A 69 4.58 -16.17 -7.95
N ALA A 70 5.54 -15.64 -7.20
CA ALA A 70 5.81 -14.21 -7.14
C ALA A 70 6.18 -13.67 -8.53
N LYS A 71 7.06 -14.36 -9.26
CA LYS A 71 7.42 -13.99 -10.65
C LYS A 71 6.23 -14.06 -11.61
N ALA A 72 5.33 -15.04 -11.45
CA ALA A 72 4.14 -15.14 -12.30
C ALA A 72 3.17 -13.98 -12.04
N LEU A 73 2.96 -13.57 -10.78
CA LEU A 73 2.18 -12.37 -10.47
C LEU A 73 2.89 -11.08 -10.89
N GLU A 74 4.22 -11.05 -10.79
CA GLU A 74 5.05 -9.95 -11.27
C GLU A 74 4.94 -9.80 -12.79
N PHE A 75 4.86 -10.90 -13.55
CA PHE A 75 4.59 -10.84 -14.99
C PHE A 75 3.30 -10.07 -15.28
N LEU A 76 2.24 -10.32 -14.50
CA LEU A 76 1.01 -9.57 -14.65
C LEU A 76 1.19 -8.10 -14.24
N SER A 77 1.74 -7.85 -13.05
CA SER A 77 2.00 -6.49 -12.56
C SER A 77 2.83 -5.65 -13.54
N ARG A 78 3.97 -6.16 -14.01
CA ARG A 78 4.86 -5.48 -14.96
C ARG A 78 4.25 -5.30 -16.35
N THR A 79 3.36 -6.19 -16.78
CA THR A 79 2.66 -5.98 -18.05
C THR A 79 1.77 -4.73 -17.99
N LEU A 80 1.16 -4.44 -16.83
CA LEU A 80 0.34 -3.23 -16.64
C LEU A 80 1.13 -1.94 -16.77
N ASP A 81 2.45 -1.94 -16.47
CA ASP A 81 3.33 -0.76 -16.62
C ASP A 81 3.44 -0.28 -18.08
N PHE A 82 3.15 -1.16 -19.04
CA PHE A 82 3.28 -0.88 -20.47
C PHE A 82 1.93 -0.74 -21.20
N LEU A 83 0.81 -0.80 -20.47
CA LEU A 83 -0.51 -0.54 -21.04
C LEU A 83 -0.83 0.96 -20.99
N SER A 84 -1.47 1.48 -22.04
CA SER A 84 -2.06 2.82 -21.96
C SER A 84 -3.31 2.81 -21.07
N ASN A 85 -3.51 3.91 -20.34
CA ASN A 85 -4.53 4.01 -19.28
C ASN A 85 -5.99 3.90 -19.77
N ASP A 86 -6.22 3.85 -21.08
CA ASP A 86 -7.54 3.82 -21.72
C ASP A 86 -7.88 2.48 -22.40
N ILE A 87 -6.98 1.50 -22.37
CA ILE A 87 -7.17 0.21 -23.06
C ILE A 87 -8.13 -0.70 -22.30
N LEU A 88 -8.11 -0.65 -20.97
CA LEU A 88 -8.93 -1.55 -20.14
C LEU A 88 -10.36 -1.04 -20.03
N LYS A 89 -11.32 -1.93 -20.31
CA LYS A 89 -12.76 -1.70 -20.10
C LYS A 89 -13.11 -1.79 -18.60
N PRO A 90 -14.22 -1.18 -18.15
CA PRO A 90 -14.64 -1.25 -16.75
C PRO A 90 -14.77 -2.68 -16.20
N SER A 91 -15.29 -3.63 -17.00
CA SER A 91 -15.39 -5.03 -16.57
C SER A 91 -14.03 -5.71 -16.39
N GLN A 92 -13.03 -5.34 -17.19
CA GLN A 92 -11.66 -5.84 -17.07
C GLN A 92 -10.95 -5.23 -15.86
N VAL A 93 -11.11 -3.92 -15.63
CA VAL A 93 -10.62 -3.26 -14.42
C VAL A 93 -11.21 -3.93 -13.17
N LYS A 94 -12.53 -4.18 -13.17
CA LYS A 94 -13.20 -4.90 -12.08
C LYS A 94 -12.64 -6.30 -11.85
N LEU A 95 -12.44 -7.07 -12.92
CA LEU A 95 -11.83 -8.40 -12.84
C LEU A 95 -10.43 -8.33 -12.20
N LEU A 96 -9.59 -7.40 -12.65
CA LEU A 96 -8.21 -7.29 -12.18
C LEU A 96 -8.13 -6.81 -10.72
N VAL A 97 -8.97 -5.86 -10.31
CA VAL A 97 -9.05 -5.46 -8.90
C VAL A 97 -9.50 -6.62 -8.01
N SER A 98 -10.48 -7.41 -8.46
CA SER A 98 -10.90 -8.60 -7.73
C SER A 98 -9.79 -9.65 -7.64
N PHE A 99 -9.07 -9.88 -8.73
CA PHE A 99 -7.99 -10.87 -8.80
C PHE A 99 -6.82 -10.50 -7.88
N PHE A 100 -6.25 -9.30 -8.04
CA PHE A 100 -5.13 -8.85 -7.21
C PHE A 100 -5.55 -8.59 -5.76
N GLY A 101 -6.77 -8.09 -5.54
CA GLY A 101 -7.32 -7.92 -4.19
C GLY A 101 -7.45 -9.23 -3.43
N ALA A 102 -7.81 -10.34 -4.10
CA ALA A 102 -7.89 -11.66 -3.46
C ALA A 102 -6.53 -12.15 -2.93
N MET A 103 -5.40 -11.72 -3.50
CA MET A 103 -4.08 -12.15 -3.04
C MET A 103 -3.77 -11.70 -1.60
N PHE A 104 -4.37 -10.60 -1.14
CA PHE A 104 -4.29 -10.16 0.27
C PHE A 104 -5.04 -11.07 1.25
N GLU A 105 -5.80 -12.05 0.76
CA GLU A 105 -6.53 -13.04 1.57
C GLU A 105 -5.94 -14.45 1.44
N VAL A 106 -5.40 -14.80 0.27
CA VAL A 106 -5.07 -16.20 -0.06
C VAL A 106 -3.59 -16.46 -0.35
N ASP A 107 -2.77 -15.42 -0.58
CA ASP A 107 -1.35 -15.59 -0.94
C ASP A 107 -0.44 -14.55 -0.26
N HIS A 108 -0.32 -14.68 1.05
CA HIS A 108 0.46 -13.74 1.87
C HIS A 108 1.98 -13.86 1.71
N LYS A 109 2.47 -14.91 1.03
CA LYS A 109 3.92 -15.17 0.88
C LYS A 109 4.49 -14.66 -0.44
N ALA A 110 3.74 -14.77 -1.53
CA ALA A 110 4.21 -14.39 -2.86
C ALA A 110 3.39 -13.25 -3.49
N GLY A 111 2.10 -13.15 -3.15
CA GLY A 111 1.17 -12.32 -3.90
C GLY A 111 1.09 -10.86 -3.50
N ILE A 112 1.54 -10.50 -2.30
CA ILE A 112 1.26 -9.18 -1.72
C ILE A 112 1.94 -8.04 -2.49
N MET A 113 3.26 -8.13 -2.71
CA MET A 113 4.02 -7.07 -3.42
C MET A 113 3.56 -6.89 -4.87
N PRO A 114 3.47 -7.95 -5.71
CA PRO A 114 2.97 -7.80 -7.08
C PRO A 114 1.53 -7.26 -7.13
N SER A 115 0.67 -7.64 -6.19
CA SER A 115 -0.71 -7.19 -6.15
C SER A 115 -0.84 -5.72 -5.78
N ALA A 116 -0.10 -5.26 -4.76
CA ALA A 116 -0.08 -3.86 -4.40
C ALA A 116 0.43 -3.00 -5.57
N SER A 117 1.50 -3.43 -6.24
CA SER A 117 2.06 -2.75 -7.40
C SER A 117 1.09 -2.71 -8.60
N ALA A 118 0.45 -3.85 -8.91
CA ALA A 118 -0.56 -3.94 -9.97
C ALA A 118 -1.77 -3.04 -9.69
N LEU A 119 -2.28 -3.05 -8.45
CA LEU A 119 -3.41 -2.20 -8.05
C LEU A 119 -3.06 -0.72 -8.16
N SER A 120 -1.84 -0.32 -7.80
CA SER A 120 -1.37 1.06 -8.00
C SER A 120 -1.43 1.49 -9.47
N ARG A 121 -1.12 0.59 -10.42
CA ARG A 121 -1.29 0.87 -11.86
C ARG A 121 -2.77 0.91 -12.27
N ILE A 122 -3.58 0.01 -11.74
CA ILE A 122 -5.01 -0.08 -12.08
C ILE A 122 -5.79 1.15 -11.61
N VAL A 123 -5.45 1.72 -10.45
CA VAL A 123 -6.07 2.97 -9.95
C VAL A 123 -5.89 4.14 -10.92
N ALA A 124 -4.82 4.15 -11.72
CA ALA A 124 -4.54 5.18 -12.72
C ALA A 124 -5.29 4.99 -14.06
N MET A 125 -6.03 3.89 -14.23
CA MET A 125 -6.78 3.59 -15.45
C MET A 125 -8.02 4.49 -15.58
N LYS A 126 -8.33 4.97 -16.79
CA LYS A 126 -9.50 5.84 -17.04
C LYS A 126 -10.83 5.16 -16.69
N SER A 127 -10.89 3.84 -16.84
CA SER A 127 -12.08 3.03 -16.54
C SER A 127 -12.19 2.63 -15.06
N PHE A 128 -11.25 3.06 -14.19
CA PHE A 128 -11.30 2.79 -12.77
C PHE A 128 -12.51 3.48 -12.13
N GLN A 129 -13.29 2.73 -11.34
CA GLN A 129 -14.49 3.23 -10.69
C GLN A 129 -14.17 3.54 -9.23
N ARG A 130 -14.50 4.76 -8.78
CA ARG A 130 -14.13 5.28 -7.45
C ARG A 130 -14.47 4.37 -6.27
N HIS A 131 -15.61 3.67 -6.30
CA HIS A 131 -16.04 2.78 -5.22
C HIS A 131 -15.09 1.60 -5.01
N MET A 132 -14.38 1.19 -6.07
CA MET A 132 -13.39 0.12 -5.99
C MET A 132 -12.21 0.48 -5.08
N GLY A 133 -11.98 1.77 -4.80
CA GLY A 133 -10.94 2.17 -3.86
C GLY A 133 -11.25 1.73 -2.43
N HIS A 134 -12.51 1.77 -2.00
CA HIS A 134 -12.92 1.21 -0.72
C HIS A 134 -12.73 -0.31 -0.68
N ASP A 135 -13.13 -1.01 -1.75
CA ASP A 135 -12.95 -2.47 -1.87
C ASP A 135 -11.48 -2.87 -1.74
N ILE A 136 -10.57 -2.12 -2.38
CA ILE A 136 -9.12 -2.36 -2.27
C ILE A 136 -8.63 -2.17 -0.83
N ILE A 137 -9.05 -1.12 -0.14
CA ILE A 137 -8.67 -0.89 1.28
C ILE A 137 -9.16 -2.06 2.15
N GLN A 138 -10.39 -2.53 1.96
CA GLN A 138 -10.93 -3.67 2.72
C GLN A 138 -10.13 -4.95 2.45
N LYS A 139 -9.73 -5.19 1.19
CA LYS A 139 -8.83 -6.31 0.86
C LYS A 139 -7.45 -6.15 1.47
N VAL A 140 -6.88 -4.95 1.53
CA VAL A 140 -5.61 -4.74 2.24
C VAL A 140 -5.76 -5.03 3.73
N CYS A 141 -6.86 -4.60 4.36
CA CYS A 141 -7.14 -4.84 5.78
C CYS A 141 -7.38 -6.32 6.13
N SER A 142 -7.66 -7.20 5.15
CA SER A 142 -7.77 -8.64 5.41
C SER A 142 -6.45 -9.29 5.81
N LEU A 143 -5.31 -8.64 5.53
CA LEU A 143 -3.98 -9.11 5.94
C LEU A 143 -3.84 -9.26 7.46
N LYS A 144 -4.52 -8.44 8.27
CA LYS A 144 -4.51 -8.52 9.73
C LYS A 144 -3.08 -8.72 10.29
N ASP A 145 -2.85 -9.81 11.03
CA ASP A 145 -1.57 -10.14 11.68
C ASP A 145 -0.48 -10.60 10.70
N ASP A 146 -0.79 -10.77 9.41
CA ASP A 146 0.19 -11.08 8.37
C ASP A 146 0.82 -9.83 7.73
N PHE A 147 0.19 -8.65 7.86
CA PHE A 147 0.79 -7.38 7.43
C PHE A 147 2.14 -7.10 8.10
N PRO A 148 2.29 -7.13 9.44
CA PRO A 148 3.57 -6.88 10.09
C PRO A 148 4.62 -7.98 9.80
N ARG A 149 4.22 -9.13 9.25
CA ARG A 149 5.13 -10.23 8.86
C ARG A 149 5.74 -10.04 7.48
N GLN A 150 5.15 -9.18 6.65
CA GLN A 150 5.72 -8.81 5.36
C GLN A 150 7.05 -8.08 5.58
N VAL A 151 7.98 -8.22 4.64
CA VAL A 151 9.23 -7.43 4.65
C VAL A 151 8.93 -5.94 4.45
N SER A 152 9.80 -5.05 4.94
CA SER A 152 9.56 -3.59 4.92
C SER A 152 9.27 -3.07 3.52
N LYS A 153 10.01 -3.51 2.49
CA LYS A 153 9.76 -3.14 1.09
C LYS A 153 8.32 -3.45 0.63
N THR A 154 7.76 -4.59 1.03
CA THR A 154 6.37 -4.96 0.71
C THR A 154 5.37 -4.11 1.48
N ARG A 155 5.64 -3.81 2.76
CA ARG A 155 4.78 -2.93 3.55
C ARG A 155 4.78 -1.51 2.99
N LEU A 156 5.93 -1.01 2.54
CA LEU A 156 6.05 0.30 1.89
C LEU A 156 5.17 0.40 0.63
N GLU A 157 5.18 -0.61 -0.24
CA GLU A 157 4.32 -0.67 -1.43
C GLU A 157 2.82 -0.61 -1.06
N ILE A 158 2.41 -1.26 0.04
CA ILE A 158 1.05 -1.18 0.56
C ILE A 158 0.73 0.24 1.05
N TYR A 159 1.62 0.87 1.81
CA TYR A 159 1.41 2.26 2.25
C TYR A 159 1.30 3.21 1.06
N GLU A 160 2.12 3.05 0.03
CA GLU A 160 2.03 3.84 -1.20
C GLU A 160 0.68 3.65 -1.91
N LEU A 161 0.18 2.41 -1.99
CA LEU A 161 -1.16 2.12 -2.52
C LEU A 161 -2.25 2.79 -1.69
N ILE A 162 -2.21 2.67 -0.36
CA ILE A 162 -3.19 3.32 0.55
C ILE A 162 -3.19 4.83 0.32
N ARG A 163 -2.00 5.44 0.27
CA ARG A 163 -1.86 6.87 0.03
C ARG A 163 -2.41 7.27 -1.34
N LEU A 164 -2.12 6.51 -2.39
CA LEU A 164 -2.64 6.75 -3.74
C LEU A 164 -4.17 6.74 -3.74
N LEU A 165 -4.80 5.75 -3.07
CA LEU A 165 -6.25 5.65 -2.97
C LEU A 165 -6.85 6.85 -2.22
N MET A 166 -6.26 7.24 -1.10
CA MET A 166 -6.73 8.37 -0.29
C MET A 166 -6.54 9.73 -0.95
N THR A 167 -5.59 9.85 -1.89
CA THR A 167 -5.31 11.11 -2.60
C THR A 167 -5.95 11.20 -3.97
N THR A 168 -6.46 10.08 -4.50
CA THR A 168 -7.18 10.07 -5.77
C THR A 168 -8.55 10.74 -5.58
N PRO A 169 -8.85 11.89 -6.21
CA PRO A 169 -10.00 12.72 -5.84
C PRO A 169 -11.36 11.99 -5.86
N GLY A 170 -11.57 11.15 -6.88
CA GLY A 170 -12.79 10.35 -6.99
C GLY A 170 -12.94 9.35 -5.84
N VAL A 171 -11.86 8.67 -5.46
CA VAL A 171 -11.84 7.69 -4.37
C VAL A 171 -11.96 8.39 -3.02
N ALA A 172 -11.21 9.47 -2.79
CA ALA A 172 -11.26 10.24 -1.56
C ALA A 172 -12.67 10.76 -1.26
N SER A 173 -13.36 11.28 -2.28
CA SER A 173 -14.76 11.70 -2.16
C SER A 173 -15.70 10.52 -1.85
N ASP A 174 -15.50 9.37 -2.50
CA ASP A 174 -16.31 8.17 -2.28
C ASP A 174 -16.13 7.60 -0.86
N LEU A 175 -14.89 7.58 -0.35
CA LEU A 175 -14.58 7.19 1.03
C LEU A 175 -15.27 8.11 2.05
N GLN A 176 -15.20 9.43 1.85
CA GLN A 176 -15.88 10.40 2.72
C GLN A 176 -17.40 10.27 2.66
N ASN A 177 -17.98 10.03 1.48
CA ASN A 177 -19.43 9.84 1.34
C ASN A 177 -19.90 8.53 1.98
N THR A 178 -19.12 7.47 1.88
CA THR A 178 -19.49 6.12 2.37
C THR A 178 -19.37 6.03 3.89
N HIS A 179 -18.31 6.58 4.46
CA HIS A 179 -18.03 6.47 5.90
C HIS A 179 -18.46 7.70 6.70
N GLY A 180 -18.65 8.85 6.06
CA GLY A 180 -18.94 10.10 6.75
C GLY A 180 -17.90 10.41 7.83
N SER A 181 -18.37 10.94 8.96
CA SER A 181 -17.49 11.34 10.06
C SER A 181 -16.91 10.16 10.86
N SER A 182 -17.45 8.94 10.72
CA SER A 182 -16.93 7.76 11.43
C SER A 182 -15.66 7.20 10.81
N ALA A 183 -15.43 7.49 9.51
CA ALA A 183 -14.23 7.11 8.77
C ALA A 183 -13.76 5.67 9.03
N GLY A 184 -14.69 4.71 9.04
CA GLY A 184 -14.43 3.32 9.43
C GLY A 184 -13.23 2.69 8.70
N PHE A 185 -13.06 2.99 7.42
CA PHE A 185 -11.88 2.54 6.65
C PHE A 185 -10.54 2.95 7.27
N MET A 186 -10.46 4.12 7.89
CA MET A 186 -9.23 4.62 8.51
C MET A 186 -8.97 3.91 9.84
N LEU A 187 -10.01 3.60 10.61
CA LEU A 187 -9.86 2.83 11.85
C LEU A 187 -9.36 1.41 11.55
N ASP A 188 -9.83 0.79 10.46
CA ASP A 188 -9.31 -0.49 9.98
C ASP A 188 -7.82 -0.40 9.61
N LEU A 189 -7.41 0.68 8.92
CA LEU A 189 -6.01 0.91 8.55
C LEU A 189 -5.12 1.18 9.78
N VAL A 190 -5.63 1.96 10.75
CA VAL A 190 -4.96 2.19 12.03
C VAL A 190 -4.69 0.86 12.75
N GLN A 191 -5.69 -0.02 12.79
CA GLN A 191 -5.54 -1.33 13.41
C GLN A 191 -4.53 -2.22 12.68
N LEU A 192 -4.53 -2.19 11.35
CA LEU A 192 -3.58 -2.93 10.50
C LEU A 192 -2.13 -2.46 10.71
N CYS A 193 -1.91 -1.14 10.77
CA CYS A 193 -0.60 -0.51 10.73
C CYS A 193 -0.02 -0.12 12.12
N ARG A 194 -0.68 -0.52 13.22
CA ARG A 194 -0.39 -0.09 14.60
C ARG A 194 1.03 -0.30 15.13
N SER A 195 1.85 -1.13 14.49
CA SER A 195 3.16 -1.54 15.02
C SER A 195 4.32 -1.33 14.04
N GLU A 196 4.21 -0.37 13.13
CA GLU A 196 5.28 -0.06 12.17
C GLU A 196 6.54 0.50 12.88
N ARG A 197 7.71 0.10 12.41
CA ARG A 197 9.02 0.47 12.97
C ARG A 197 10.06 0.82 11.93
N ASP A 198 9.85 0.37 10.69
CA ASP A 198 10.75 0.67 9.59
C ASP A 198 10.67 2.18 9.24
N PRO A 199 11.80 2.91 9.17
CA PRO A 199 11.75 4.36 8.96
C PRO A 199 11.12 4.79 7.62
N GLU A 200 11.31 4.04 6.53
CA GLU A 200 10.70 4.36 5.23
C GLU A 200 9.19 4.17 5.28
N CYS A 201 8.76 3.06 5.87
CA CYS A 201 7.35 2.81 6.12
C CYS A 201 6.73 3.87 7.04
N LEU A 202 7.43 4.29 8.09
CA LEU A 202 6.95 5.34 9.01
C LEU A 202 6.82 6.70 8.32
N MET A 203 7.73 7.06 7.41
CA MET A 203 7.60 8.30 6.64
C MET A 203 6.29 8.33 5.85
N MET A 204 5.97 7.22 5.16
CA MET A 204 4.74 7.09 4.39
C MET A 204 3.51 7.04 5.30
N TRP A 205 3.57 6.27 6.38
CA TRP A 205 2.47 6.15 7.34
C TRP A 205 2.12 7.48 8.01
N PHE A 206 3.13 8.23 8.47
CA PHE A 206 2.91 9.57 9.00
C PHE A 206 2.35 10.54 7.97
N ASP A 207 2.74 10.44 6.68
CA ASP A 207 2.09 11.25 5.65
C ASP A 207 0.62 10.90 5.46
N ILE A 208 0.27 9.62 5.49
CA ILE A 208 -1.13 9.16 5.41
C ILE A 208 -1.94 9.69 6.59
N LEU A 209 -1.43 9.55 7.83
CA LEU A 209 -2.10 10.06 9.03
C LEU A 209 -2.29 11.58 8.99
N ARG A 210 -1.24 12.33 8.61
CA ARG A 210 -1.29 13.79 8.43
C ARG A 210 -2.34 14.17 7.38
N LEU A 211 -2.31 13.52 6.23
CA LEU A 211 -3.22 13.82 5.13
C LEU A 211 -4.67 13.56 5.54
N PHE A 212 -4.93 12.42 6.16
CA PHE A 212 -6.25 12.09 6.69
C PHE A 212 -6.76 13.18 7.64
N MET A 213 -5.97 13.53 8.67
CA MET A 213 -6.38 14.52 9.65
C MET A 213 -6.58 15.93 9.07
N SER A 214 -5.92 16.27 7.95
CA SER A 214 -5.98 17.61 7.35
C SER A 214 -7.01 17.72 6.21
N GLU A 215 -7.30 16.64 5.51
CA GLU A 215 -8.14 16.67 4.30
C GLU A 215 -9.50 15.95 4.46
N TYR A 216 -9.65 15.08 5.46
CA TYR A 216 -10.91 14.35 5.70
C TYR A 216 -11.70 14.99 6.85
N THR A 217 -13.01 15.18 6.63
CA THR A 217 -13.91 15.66 7.68
C THR A 217 -14.38 14.49 8.55
N VAL A 218 -13.91 14.44 9.81
CA VAL A 218 -14.14 13.32 10.72
C VAL A 218 -14.55 13.76 12.13
N SER A 219 -15.05 12.83 12.94
CA SER A 219 -15.40 13.11 14.33
C SER A 219 -14.18 13.31 15.22
N GLN A 220 -14.38 13.96 16.37
CA GLN A 220 -13.33 14.13 17.38
C GLN A 220 -12.79 12.78 17.86
N ASP A 221 -13.66 11.79 18.10
CA ASP A 221 -13.25 10.45 18.55
C ASP A 221 -12.29 9.79 17.57
N VAL A 222 -12.54 9.91 16.26
CA VAL A 222 -11.65 9.38 15.21
C VAL A 222 -10.30 10.09 15.21
N LEU A 223 -10.28 11.43 15.40
CA LEU A 223 -9.02 12.17 15.51
C LEU A 223 -8.23 11.73 16.74
N GLU A 224 -8.88 11.47 17.87
CA GLU A 224 -8.23 11.00 19.09
C GLU A 224 -7.64 9.59 18.93
N GLU A 225 -8.33 8.69 18.23
CA GLU A 225 -7.80 7.37 17.88
C GLU A 225 -6.55 7.49 16.99
N VAL A 226 -6.60 8.31 15.94
CA VAL A 226 -5.44 8.56 15.07
C VAL A 226 -4.28 9.21 15.83
N TYR A 227 -4.57 10.15 16.72
CA TYR A 227 -3.59 10.76 17.62
C TYR A 227 -2.91 9.71 18.51
N GLY A 228 -3.68 8.75 19.04
CA GLY A 228 -3.19 7.61 19.81
C GLY A 228 -2.15 6.75 19.07
N VAL A 229 -2.20 6.72 17.73
CA VAL A 229 -1.27 5.95 16.88
C VAL A 229 0.10 6.59 16.78
N PHE A 230 0.18 7.88 16.46
CA PHE A 230 1.48 8.53 16.21
C PHE A 230 2.11 9.14 17.47
N LYS A 231 1.31 9.50 18.49
CA LYS A 231 1.80 10.06 19.75
C LYS A 231 2.90 9.22 20.42
N PRO A 232 2.82 7.87 20.49
CA PRO A 232 3.84 7.03 21.13
C PRO A 232 5.22 7.09 20.46
N TYR A 233 5.31 7.54 19.20
CA TYR A 233 6.59 7.71 18.51
C TYR A 233 7.37 8.94 18.97
N PHE A 234 6.79 9.80 19.81
CA PHE A 234 7.44 11.01 20.31
C PHE A 234 8.11 10.82 21.69
N PRO A 235 9.40 11.16 21.86
CA PRO A 235 10.33 11.64 20.84
C PRO A 235 10.93 10.49 20.01
N ILE A 236 11.22 10.75 18.74
CA ILE A 236 11.88 9.76 17.87
C ILE A 236 13.28 9.47 18.42
N SER A 237 13.53 8.20 18.72
CA SER A 237 14.83 7.69 19.16
C SER A 237 15.29 6.61 18.18
N LEU A 238 16.06 6.99 17.15
CA LEU A 238 16.68 6.02 16.25
C LEU A 238 18.00 5.49 16.87
N PRO A 239 18.30 4.19 16.73
CA PRO A 239 19.61 3.66 17.15
C PRO A 239 20.74 4.36 16.40
N ARG A 240 21.83 4.71 17.10
CA ARG A 240 22.98 5.49 16.57
C ARG A 240 23.68 4.87 15.34
N ALA A 241 23.39 3.61 15.02
CA ALA A 241 24.03 2.83 13.96
C ALA A 241 23.05 2.34 12.88
N SER A 242 21.89 2.99 12.73
CA SER A 242 20.96 2.64 11.67
C SER A 242 21.54 3.08 10.31
N GLN A 243 21.98 2.12 9.49
CA GLN A 243 22.36 2.31 8.08
C GLN A 243 21.10 2.55 7.22
N VAL A 244 20.25 3.47 7.65
CA VAL A 244 18.98 3.76 6.97
C VAL A 244 19.15 5.01 6.13
N ALA A 245 18.55 5.04 4.94
CA ALA A 245 18.61 6.18 4.03
C ALA A 245 17.99 7.45 4.64
N ILE A 246 17.00 7.29 5.52
CA ILE A 246 16.29 8.37 6.22
C ILE A 246 17.04 8.77 7.48
N THR A 247 17.31 10.07 7.60
CA THR A 247 17.92 10.67 8.78
C THR A 247 16.92 10.76 9.94
N PRO A 248 17.39 10.73 11.21
CA PRO A 248 16.52 10.97 12.36
C PRO A 248 15.75 12.29 12.31
N GLU A 249 16.35 13.35 11.75
CA GLU A 249 15.70 14.66 11.65
C GLU A 249 14.56 14.68 10.62
N GLU A 250 14.68 13.94 9.51
CA GLU A 250 13.58 13.79 8.55
C GLU A 250 12.38 13.09 9.19
N LEU A 251 12.62 12.00 9.93
CA LEU A 251 11.55 11.27 10.60
C LEU A 251 10.88 12.11 11.71
N LYS A 252 11.67 12.87 12.48
CA LYS A 252 11.13 13.84 13.44
C LYS A 252 10.27 14.89 12.74
N LEU A 253 10.77 15.49 11.65
CA LEU A 253 10.04 16.50 10.91
C LEU A 253 8.70 15.96 10.39
N GLN A 254 8.70 14.73 9.87
CA GLN A 254 7.48 14.10 9.39
C GLN A 254 6.49 13.82 10.53
N LEU A 255 6.95 13.33 11.68
CA LEU A 255 6.11 13.15 12.86
C LEU A 255 5.54 14.50 13.37
N ARG A 256 6.34 15.58 13.38
CA ARG A 256 5.87 16.92 13.81
C ARG A 256 4.68 17.40 12.96
N LYS A 257 4.68 17.10 11.65
CA LYS A 257 3.54 17.44 10.77
C LYS A 257 2.25 16.74 11.20
N CYS A 258 2.31 15.55 11.80
CA CYS A 258 1.12 14.90 12.36
C CYS A 258 0.55 15.68 13.55
N PHE A 259 1.41 16.14 14.47
CA PHE A 259 1.00 16.92 15.64
C PHE A 259 0.36 18.26 15.28
N SER A 260 0.72 18.86 14.13
CA SER A 260 0.15 20.13 13.65
C SER A 260 -0.89 19.97 12.53
N ALA A 261 -1.28 18.73 12.18
CA ALA A 261 -2.17 18.48 11.04
C ALA A 261 -3.60 18.98 11.24
N ASN A 262 -4.10 19.01 12.48
CA ASN A 262 -5.47 19.40 12.78
C ASN A 262 -5.57 20.15 14.13
N HIS A 263 -6.10 21.37 14.09
CA HIS A 263 -6.25 22.24 15.26
C HIS A 263 -7.20 21.68 16.32
N LEU A 264 -8.12 20.78 15.97
CA LEU A 264 -9.05 20.13 16.90
C LEU A 264 -8.35 19.20 17.90
N LEU A 265 -7.09 18.85 17.65
CA LEU A 265 -6.25 18.07 18.56
C LEU A 265 -5.44 18.93 19.55
N ALA A 266 -5.54 20.26 19.48
CA ALA A 266 -4.71 21.17 20.29
C ALA A 266 -4.85 20.91 21.80
N ASP A 267 -6.06 20.61 22.27
CA ASP A 267 -6.38 20.31 23.67
C ASP A 267 -5.73 18.98 24.16
N LYS A 268 -5.29 18.11 23.25
CA LYS A 268 -4.53 16.88 23.57
C LYS A 268 -3.03 17.05 23.35
N VAL A 269 -2.65 17.77 22.29
CA VAL A 269 -1.26 17.93 21.86
C VAL A 269 -0.48 18.80 22.84
N PHE A 270 -1.00 19.98 23.19
CA PHE A 270 -0.29 20.90 24.08
C PHE A 270 -0.07 20.32 25.49
N PRO A 271 -1.08 19.75 26.18
CA PRO A 271 -0.85 19.11 27.47
C PRO A 271 0.15 17.95 27.42
N PHE A 272 0.14 17.16 26.34
CA PHE A 272 1.13 16.09 26.16
C PHE A 272 2.55 16.64 26.03
N LEU A 273 2.76 17.64 25.18
CA LEU A 273 4.08 18.22 24.93
C LEU A 273 4.61 18.98 26.16
N LEU A 274 3.74 19.74 26.86
CA LEU A 274 4.09 20.41 28.12
C LEU A 274 4.42 19.39 29.21
N GLY A 275 3.60 18.34 29.34
CA GLY A 275 3.86 17.25 30.29
C GLY A 275 5.16 16.48 29.98
N LYS A 276 5.58 16.40 28.72
CA LYS A 276 6.90 15.87 28.33
C LYS A 276 8.03 16.84 28.70
N LEU A 277 7.81 18.16 28.55
CA LEU A 277 8.80 19.18 28.87
C LEU A 277 9.09 19.26 30.38
N ASP A 278 8.05 19.05 31.20
CA ASP A 278 8.10 19.15 32.66
C ASP A 278 8.71 17.93 33.37
N GLN A 279 9.20 16.93 32.64
CA GLN A 279 9.85 15.73 33.21
C GLN A 279 11.27 16.01 33.78
N GLY A 280 11.63 17.28 33.95
CA GLY A 280 12.87 17.70 34.62
C GLY A 280 14.15 17.25 33.92
N ASP A 281 15.08 16.69 34.69
CA ASP A 281 16.39 16.23 34.24
C ASP A 281 16.34 14.92 33.44
N ALA A 282 15.19 14.22 33.42
CA ALA A 282 15.00 13.00 32.64
C ALA A 282 14.93 13.28 31.12
N VAL A 283 14.81 14.55 30.70
CA VAL A 283 14.66 14.96 29.30
C VAL A 283 15.95 15.59 28.79
N THR A 284 16.55 14.95 27.78
CA THR A 284 17.75 15.50 27.14
C THR A 284 17.45 16.84 26.45
N VAL A 285 18.47 17.69 26.30
CA VAL A 285 18.35 18.99 25.60
C VAL A 285 17.77 18.84 24.19
N ASN A 286 18.17 17.79 23.46
CA ASN A 286 17.65 17.52 22.12
C ASN A 286 16.14 17.24 22.13
N VAL A 287 15.65 16.49 23.13
CA VAL A 287 14.22 16.24 23.29
C VAL A 287 13.47 17.52 23.67
N LYS A 288 14.05 18.37 24.54
CA LYS A 288 13.46 19.69 24.86
C LYS A 288 13.33 20.57 23.60
N LEU A 289 14.36 20.58 22.75
CA LEU A 289 14.30 21.28 21.46
C LEU A 289 13.26 20.68 20.51
N ASP A 290 13.14 19.35 20.46
CA ASP A 290 12.13 18.68 19.65
C ASP A 290 10.72 19.04 20.10
N ILE A 291 10.47 19.11 21.41
CA ILE A 291 9.19 19.52 21.99
C ILE A 291 8.85 20.96 21.54
N LEU A 292 9.76 21.90 21.74
CA LEU A 292 9.54 23.31 21.40
C LEU A 292 9.32 23.49 19.89
N LYS A 293 10.08 22.80 19.04
CA LYS A 293 9.90 22.81 17.59
C LYS A 293 8.56 22.21 17.14
N THR A 294 7.93 21.37 17.96
CA THR A 294 6.62 20.77 17.65
C THR A 294 5.47 21.72 18.02
N MET A 295 5.70 22.66 18.94
CA MET A 295 4.72 23.69 19.34
C MET A 295 4.71 24.92 18.44
N GLN A 296 5.70 25.07 17.55
CA GLN A 296 5.84 26.17 16.59
C GLN A 296 4.93 25.96 15.38
#